data_AF-A0A960HZS2-F1
#
_entry.id   AF-A0A960HZS2-F1
#
_cell.length_a   1.000
_cell.length_b   1.000
_cell.length_c   1.000
_cell.angle_alpha   90.00
_cell.angle_beta   90.00
_cell.angle_gamma   90.00
#
_symmetry.space_group_name_H-M   'P 1'
#
loop_
_entity.id
_entity.type
_entity.pdbx_description
1 polymer ?
#
loop_
_entity_poly.entity_id
_entity_poly.type
_entity_poly.pdbx_seq_one_letter_code
_entity_poly.pdbx_strand_id
1 'polypeptide(L)'
;MGGSVEKHEHSRKLVARSGERGFALVEASVAIVVLALLGAAIAIGFTVVVRSGETHHAASDNASAQRDVVTGLLDVPYVSCGTVGGYNTALGTEYSPPSGVTVAVLQVEYWNSASSPATFRTGPCDTAAPPTAANGDSGLQRLSYRVTATRSGQDVTVHRSVLKRNTSPYPEPPPDPPPGGYRCTISADVVPSQLYTNWVNQTAWDQSTVHSSDDHMDILYLNGTRRFSYVWFKVDSSSVCNEGGTLGAGRTILSARLQLYTFNIGGLPACGANSCWHALEKVNASWNPSTLNWNNQPCPGSGAIWLPSCRSDGQPGVLFEHGTGALDWSPRYQVIEAPMLTADVQSFYANPSTNYGWRIREACDGAAGPYNKACGTATPGFQFRSRTASNAIERPRLVVTYK
;
A
#
# COMPACT_ATOMS: atom_id res chain seq x y z
N MET A 1 84.32 -50.42 88.98
CA MET A 1 82.91 -50.00 89.16
C MET A 1 82.63 -49.03 88.02
N GLY A 2 81.76 -49.26 87.02
CA GLY A 2 80.65 -50.19 86.85
C GLY A 2 79.48 -49.37 86.27
N GLY A 3 79.08 -49.65 85.02
CA GLY A 3 77.85 -49.17 84.33
C GLY A 3 77.89 -47.71 83.85
N SER A 4 77.14 -47.24 82.85
CA SER A 4 76.16 -47.82 81.91
C SER A 4 75.78 -46.70 80.91
N VAL A 5 75.61 -47.04 79.60
CA VAL A 5 74.60 -46.61 78.59
C VAL A 5 74.03 -45.16 78.67
N GLU A 6 73.98 -44.29 77.64
CA GLU A 6 73.24 -44.40 76.36
C GLU A 6 73.57 -43.27 75.33
N LYS A 7 73.01 -43.44 74.13
CA LYS A 7 73.19 -42.84 72.78
C LYS A 7 72.78 -41.36 72.54
N HIS A 8 73.36 -40.78 71.48
CA HIS A 8 72.78 -40.14 70.26
C HIS A 8 73.69 -38.96 69.80
N GLU A 9 74.41 -39.06 68.67
CA GLU A 9 74.00 -38.72 67.28
C GLU A 9 74.45 -37.28 66.93
N HIS A 10 75.36 -37.06 65.97
CA HIS A 10 75.14 -36.90 64.52
C HIS A 10 76.54 -36.76 63.87
N SER A 11 76.82 -36.94 62.57
CA SER A 11 76.14 -37.55 61.43
C SER A 11 77.19 -37.47 60.30
N ARG A 12 77.84 -38.58 59.95
CA ARG A 12 78.63 -38.66 58.70
C ARG A 12 77.65 -38.95 57.57
N LYS A 13 77.60 -38.09 56.55
CA LYS A 13 77.22 -38.48 55.18
C LYS A 13 77.86 -37.52 54.16
N LEU A 14 79.07 -37.89 53.73
CA LEU A 14 79.52 -37.60 52.37
C LEU A 14 78.68 -38.49 51.44
N VAL A 15 77.70 -37.90 50.76
CA VAL A 15 76.98 -38.56 49.67
C VAL A 15 77.49 -38.01 48.35
N ALA A 16 77.85 -38.95 47.50
CA ALA A 16 78.36 -38.76 46.16
C ALA A 16 77.46 -37.88 45.28
N ARG A 17 78.10 -37.05 44.47
CA ARG A 17 77.52 -36.53 43.22
C ARG A 17 77.19 -37.70 42.31
N SER A 18 75.91 -37.85 41.96
CA SER A 18 75.43 -38.17 40.60
C SER A 18 73.92 -38.38 40.67
N GLY A 19 73.11 -37.50 40.06
CA GLY A 19 71.70 -37.85 39.86
C GLY A 19 70.64 -36.78 39.69
N GLU A 20 70.93 -35.47 39.58
CA GLU A 20 69.82 -34.47 39.50
C GLU A 20 69.97 -33.39 38.41
N ARG A 21 70.88 -33.55 37.45
CA ARG A 21 71.01 -32.61 36.32
C ARG A 21 70.28 -33.05 35.04
N GLY A 22 69.85 -34.31 34.97
CA GLY A 22 69.09 -34.83 33.83
C GLY A 22 67.60 -34.51 33.88
N PHE A 23 67.02 -34.41 35.08
CA PHE A 23 65.58 -34.17 35.26
C PHE A 23 65.18 -32.71 34.96
N ALA A 24 65.99 -31.72 35.33
CA ALA A 24 65.65 -30.31 35.13
C ALA A 24 65.63 -29.87 33.65
N LEU A 25 66.48 -30.47 32.81
CA LEU A 25 66.55 -30.11 31.39
C LEU A 25 65.41 -30.76 30.59
N VAL A 26 65.03 -31.99 30.94
CA VAL A 26 63.86 -32.67 30.38
C VAL A 26 62.58 -31.98 30.82
N GLU A 27 62.45 -31.61 32.09
CA GLU A 27 61.27 -30.90 32.62
C GLU A 27 61.13 -29.50 32.00
N ALA A 28 62.22 -28.75 31.85
CA ALA A 28 62.20 -27.44 31.17
C ALA A 28 61.86 -27.56 29.68
N SER A 29 62.39 -28.56 28.98
CA SER A 29 62.08 -28.78 27.55
C SER A 29 60.64 -29.26 27.35
N VAL A 30 60.13 -30.13 28.22
CA VAL A 30 58.71 -30.53 28.25
C VAL A 30 57.82 -29.32 28.54
N ALA A 31 58.18 -28.46 29.50
CA ALA A 31 57.42 -27.25 29.81
C ALA A 31 57.37 -26.27 28.62
N ILE A 32 58.49 -26.05 27.93
CA ILE A 32 58.55 -25.20 26.72
C ILE A 32 57.69 -25.79 25.61
N VAL A 33 57.74 -27.11 25.38
CA VAL A 33 56.91 -27.77 24.36
C VAL A 33 55.42 -27.65 24.71
N VAL A 34 55.04 -27.87 25.97
CA VAL A 34 53.65 -27.73 26.41
C VAL A 34 53.16 -26.28 26.28
N LEU A 35 53.98 -25.29 26.67
CA LEU A 35 53.67 -23.87 26.50
C LEU A 35 53.57 -23.46 25.02
N ALA A 36 54.45 -23.98 24.16
CA ALA A 36 54.40 -23.72 22.72
C ALA A 36 53.14 -24.33 22.08
N LEU A 37 52.77 -25.55 22.46
CA LEU A 37 51.54 -26.20 22.01
C LEU A 37 50.29 -25.47 22.50
N LEU A 38 50.26 -25.02 23.77
CA LEU A 38 49.17 -24.20 24.30
C LEU A 38 49.07 -22.86 23.58
N GLY A 39 50.20 -22.18 23.37
CA GLY A 39 50.24 -20.90 22.64
C GLY A 39 49.73 -21.04 21.21
N ALA A 40 50.12 -22.10 20.51
CA ALA A 40 49.62 -22.40 19.18
C ALA A 40 48.11 -22.72 19.17
N ALA A 41 47.63 -23.53 20.11
CA ALA A 41 46.21 -23.86 20.23
C ALA A 41 45.33 -22.62 20.50
N ILE A 42 45.79 -21.73 21.38
CA ILE A 42 45.12 -20.47 21.70
C ILE A 42 45.10 -19.55 20.47
N ALA A 43 46.23 -19.39 19.77
CA ALA A 43 46.32 -18.55 18.57
C ALA A 43 45.41 -19.06 17.42
N ILE A 44 45.36 -20.39 17.22
CA ILE A 44 44.44 -21.01 16.26
C ILE A 44 42.99 -20.74 16.67
N GLY A 45 42.66 -20.91 17.97
CA GLY A 45 41.34 -20.61 18.51
C GLY A 45 40.89 -19.18 18.25
N PHE A 46 41.75 -18.18 18.52
CA PHE A 46 41.44 -16.77 18.24
C PHE A 46 41.25 -16.49 16.75
N THR A 47 42.07 -17.09 15.88
CA THR A 47 41.97 -16.88 14.43
C THR A 47 40.66 -17.44 13.88
N VAL A 48 40.22 -18.60 14.38
CA VAL A 48 38.94 -19.21 14.00
C VAL A 48 37.76 -18.36 14.50
N VAL A 49 37.82 -17.84 15.73
CA VAL A 49 36.77 -16.99 16.31
C VAL A 49 36.64 -15.66 15.54
N VAL A 50 37.74 -15.01 15.18
CA VAL A 50 37.72 -13.76 14.40
C VAL A 50 37.10 -14.01 13.01
N ARG A 51 37.55 -15.05 12.30
CA ARG A 51 36.97 -15.39 10.98
C ARG A 51 35.49 -15.79 11.08
N SER A 52 35.13 -16.55 12.09
CA SER A 52 33.74 -16.91 12.40
C SER A 52 32.89 -15.65 12.66
N GLY A 53 33.38 -14.74 13.49
CA GLY A 53 32.69 -13.47 13.80
C GLY A 53 32.46 -12.63 12.55
N GLU A 54 33.47 -12.45 11.70
CA GLU A 54 33.34 -11.72 10.44
C GLU A 54 32.30 -12.37 9.50
N THR A 55 32.29 -13.70 9.41
CA THR A 55 31.27 -14.40 8.60
C THR A 55 29.86 -14.27 9.17
N HIS A 56 29.70 -14.31 10.50
CA HIS A 56 28.39 -14.15 11.14
C HIS A 56 27.88 -12.70 11.05
N HIS A 57 28.74 -11.71 11.22
CA HIS A 57 28.39 -10.31 11.02
C HIS A 57 28.04 -10.03 9.55
N ALA A 58 28.82 -10.55 8.61
CA ALA A 58 28.50 -10.42 7.18
C ALA A 58 27.17 -11.11 6.81
N ALA A 59 26.86 -12.28 7.40
CA ALA A 59 25.58 -12.96 7.19
C ALA A 59 24.40 -12.18 7.81
N SER A 60 24.59 -11.61 9.01
CA SER A 60 23.57 -10.81 9.69
C SER A 60 23.25 -9.52 8.95
N ASP A 61 24.28 -8.78 8.53
CA ASP A 61 24.11 -7.52 7.81
C ASP A 61 23.52 -7.74 6.40
N ASN A 62 23.86 -8.86 5.75
CA ASN A 62 23.22 -9.25 4.49
C ASN A 62 21.74 -9.61 4.70
N ALA A 63 21.39 -10.24 5.82
CA ALA A 63 20.00 -10.55 6.13
C ALA A 63 19.17 -9.29 6.41
N SER A 64 19.75 -8.27 7.06
CA SER A 64 19.08 -6.97 7.24
C SER A 64 18.93 -6.22 5.91
N ALA A 65 20.01 -6.12 5.11
CA ALA A 65 19.93 -5.50 3.79
C ALA A 65 18.90 -6.19 2.88
N GLN A 66 18.78 -7.52 2.97
CA GLN A 66 17.75 -8.26 2.23
C GLN A 66 16.33 -7.93 2.70
N ARG A 67 16.10 -7.79 4.01
CA ARG A 67 14.79 -7.40 4.55
C ARG A 67 14.41 -5.99 4.12
N ASP A 68 15.36 -5.05 4.18
CA ASP A 68 15.13 -3.67 3.77
C ASP A 68 14.81 -3.56 2.28
N VAL A 69 15.49 -4.36 1.44
CA VAL A 69 15.20 -4.43 0.00
C VAL A 69 13.83 -5.05 -0.27
N VAL A 70 13.40 -6.05 0.49
CA VAL A 70 12.04 -6.62 0.36
C VAL A 70 11.00 -5.56 0.71
N THR A 71 11.20 -4.82 1.80
CA THR A 71 10.32 -3.71 2.20
C THR A 71 10.26 -2.64 1.09
N GLY A 72 11.41 -2.20 0.56
CA GLY A 72 11.46 -1.25 -0.54
C GLY A 72 10.77 -1.74 -1.81
N LEU A 73 10.95 -3.01 -2.19
CA LEU A 73 10.21 -3.64 -3.30
C LEU A 73 8.70 -3.72 -3.03
N LEU A 74 8.28 -3.88 -1.78
CA LEU A 74 6.88 -3.86 -1.36
C LEU A 74 6.29 -2.44 -1.28
N ASP A 75 7.12 -1.42 -1.14
CA ASP A 75 6.71 -0.01 -1.12
C ASP A 75 6.62 0.62 -2.53
N VAL A 76 7.47 0.18 -3.48
CA VAL A 76 7.39 0.62 -4.89
C VAL A 76 5.97 0.40 -5.45
N PRO A 77 5.33 1.34 -6.15
CA PRO A 77 3.96 1.15 -6.61
C PRO A 77 3.75 -0.12 -7.46
N TYR A 78 2.59 -0.77 -7.31
CA TYR A 78 2.20 -1.84 -8.22
C TYR A 78 2.00 -1.29 -9.63
N VAL A 79 2.60 -1.93 -10.62
CA VAL A 79 2.44 -1.55 -12.03
C VAL A 79 1.52 -2.56 -12.69
N SER A 80 0.35 -2.10 -13.16
CA SER A 80 -0.55 -2.94 -13.96
C SER A 80 0.14 -3.42 -15.23
N CYS A 81 0.11 -4.73 -15.48
CA CYS A 81 0.92 -5.37 -16.51
C CYS A 81 2.40 -4.96 -16.46
N GLY A 82 2.94 -4.92 -15.24
CA GLY A 82 4.27 -4.40 -14.94
C GLY A 82 5.39 -5.16 -15.65
N THR A 83 6.32 -4.42 -16.25
CA THR A 83 7.51 -5.00 -16.89
C THR A 83 8.71 -4.94 -15.96
N VAL A 84 9.74 -5.73 -16.26
CA VAL A 84 11.04 -5.65 -15.57
C VAL A 84 11.61 -4.23 -15.62
N GLY A 85 11.52 -3.57 -16.79
CA GLY A 85 11.93 -2.18 -16.95
C GLY A 85 11.12 -1.24 -16.06
N GLY A 86 9.79 -1.39 -16.04
CA GLY A 86 8.91 -0.56 -15.21
C GLY A 86 9.25 -0.62 -13.72
N TYR A 87 9.42 -1.83 -13.16
CA TYR A 87 9.80 -1.97 -11.75
C TYR A 87 11.22 -1.49 -11.45
N ASN A 88 12.18 -1.67 -12.36
CA ASN A 88 13.55 -1.16 -12.16
C ASN A 88 13.59 0.37 -12.20
N THR A 89 12.81 1.01 -13.07
CA THR A 89 12.66 2.48 -13.06
C THR A 89 12.03 2.94 -11.75
N ALA A 90 10.95 2.31 -11.31
CA ALA A 90 10.27 2.69 -10.07
C ALA A 90 11.13 2.45 -8.81
N LEU A 91 11.94 1.40 -8.79
CA LEU A 91 12.96 1.22 -7.75
C LEU A 91 13.98 2.35 -7.75
N GLY A 92 14.45 2.77 -8.92
CA GLY A 92 15.44 3.85 -9.03
C GLY A 92 14.93 5.23 -8.61
N THR A 93 13.61 5.44 -8.60
CA THR A 93 12.99 6.71 -8.18
C THR A 93 12.48 6.68 -6.73
N GLU A 94 11.88 5.58 -6.30
CA GLU A 94 11.16 5.49 -5.01
C GLU A 94 11.97 4.82 -3.89
N TYR A 95 13.03 4.07 -4.23
CA TYR A 95 13.83 3.33 -3.25
C TYR A 95 15.33 3.61 -3.41
N SER A 96 15.94 4.14 -2.36
CA SER A 96 17.40 4.31 -2.30
C SER A 96 18.02 3.17 -1.49
N PRO A 97 18.67 2.18 -2.13
CA PRO A 97 19.32 1.10 -1.40
C PRO A 97 20.48 1.65 -0.53
N PRO A 98 20.80 0.96 0.58
CA PRO A 98 21.99 1.29 1.37
C PRO A 98 23.27 1.29 0.52
N SER A 99 24.26 2.08 0.93
CA SER A 99 25.54 2.18 0.23
C SER A 99 26.19 0.81 0.01
N GLY A 100 26.69 0.57 -1.20
CA GLY A 100 27.30 -0.71 -1.59
C GLY A 100 26.30 -1.82 -1.92
N VAL A 101 24.99 -1.55 -1.91
CA VAL A 101 23.94 -2.49 -2.32
C VAL A 101 23.30 -2.05 -3.62
N THR A 102 23.15 -2.97 -4.57
CA THR A 102 22.39 -2.78 -5.81
C THR A 102 21.29 -3.81 -5.91
N VAL A 103 20.14 -3.40 -6.44
CA VAL A 103 18.94 -4.23 -6.59
C VAL A 103 18.47 -4.15 -8.03
N ALA A 104 18.08 -5.29 -8.60
CA ALA A 104 17.44 -5.33 -9.91
C ALA A 104 16.35 -6.39 -9.94
N VAL A 105 15.16 -6.02 -10.40
CA VAL A 105 14.14 -6.97 -10.84
C VAL A 105 14.64 -7.62 -12.12
N LEU A 106 14.53 -8.94 -12.20
CA LEU A 106 14.96 -9.77 -13.32
C LEU A 106 13.78 -10.32 -14.12
N GLN A 107 12.66 -10.55 -13.45
CA GLN A 107 11.49 -11.18 -14.05
C GLN A 107 10.22 -10.74 -13.34
N VAL A 108 9.16 -10.58 -14.12
CA VAL A 108 7.80 -10.38 -13.64
C VAL A 108 6.94 -11.52 -14.15
N GLU A 109 6.22 -12.17 -13.25
CA GLU A 109 5.24 -13.20 -13.59
C GLU A 109 3.87 -12.79 -13.05
N TYR A 110 2.82 -13.12 -13.79
CA TYR A 110 1.44 -12.76 -13.47
C TYR A 110 0.70 -13.95 -12.91
N TRP A 111 -0.15 -13.71 -11.92
CA TRP A 111 -1.03 -14.75 -11.40
C TRP A 111 -2.14 -15.08 -12.40
N ASN A 112 -2.24 -16.34 -12.79
CA ASN A 112 -3.26 -16.87 -13.68
C ASN A 112 -4.31 -17.63 -12.86
N SER A 113 -5.46 -16.99 -12.62
CA SER A 113 -6.60 -17.62 -11.93
C SER A 113 -7.44 -18.52 -12.85
N ALA A 114 -7.21 -18.48 -14.17
CA ALA A 114 -7.93 -19.30 -15.14
C ALA A 114 -7.32 -20.71 -15.31
N SER A 115 -6.09 -20.94 -14.83
CA SER A 115 -5.50 -22.27 -14.79
C SER A 115 -6.01 -23.08 -13.59
N SER A 116 -6.10 -24.39 -13.76
CA SER A 116 -6.42 -25.34 -12.70
C SER A 116 -5.33 -26.44 -12.65
N PRO A 117 -4.43 -26.43 -11.65
CA PRO A 117 -4.33 -25.45 -10.56
C PRO A 117 -3.88 -24.08 -11.04
N ALA A 118 -4.19 -23.03 -10.26
CA ALA A 118 -3.76 -21.67 -10.54
C ALA A 118 -2.23 -21.57 -10.48
N THR A 119 -1.63 -20.82 -11.41
CA THR A 119 -0.17 -20.76 -11.58
C THR A 119 0.31 -19.34 -11.85
N PHE A 120 1.61 -19.10 -11.66
CA PHE A 120 2.27 -17.92 -12.20
C PHE A 120 2.68 -18.17 -13.65
N ARG A 121 2.50 -17.17 -14.51
CA ARG A 121 2.89 -17.24 -15.92
C ARG A 121 3.82 -16.10 -16.31
N THR A 122 4.67 -16.41 -17.27
CA THR A 122 5.46 -15.46 -18.04
C THR A 122 4.77 -15.17 -19.36
N GLY A 123 4.96 -13.98 -19.92
CA GLY A 123 4.47 -13.63 -21.25
C GLY A 123 3.67 -12.31 -21.25
N PRO A 124 3.06 -11.95 -22.38
CA PRO A 124 2.34 -10.69 -22.49
C PRO A 124 1.17 -10.66 -21.51
N CYS A 125 1.08 -9.54 -20.81
CA CYS A 125 -0.07 -9.18 -20.02
C CYS A 125 -0.97 -8.28 -20.87
N ASP A 126 -2.24 -8.64 -20.97
CA ASP A 126 -3.24 -7.91 -21.72
C ASP A 126 -3.99 -6.98 -20.77
N THR A 127 -3.72 -5.69 -20.88
CA THR A 127 -4.36 -4.65 -20.05
C THR A 127 -5.85 -4.49 -20.33
N ALA A 128 -6.36 -5.00 -21.46
CA ALA A 128 -7.78 -4.96 -21.80
C ALA A 128 -8.53 -6.23 -21.36
N ALA A 129 -7.81 -7.31 -21.02
CA ALA A 129 -8.42 -8.54 -20.56
C ALA A 129 -8.88 -8.40 -19.08
N PRO A 130 -10.05 -8.93 -18.71
CA PRO A 130 -10.49 -8.91 -17.32
C PRO A 130 -9.52 -9.72 -16.45
N PRO A 131 -9.40 -9.42 -15.14
CA PRO A 131 -8.44 -10.10 -14.24
C PRO A 131 -8.67 -11.60 -14.06
N THR A 132 -9.83 -12.10 -14.45
CA THR A 132 -10.16 -13.54 -14.46
C THR A 132 -9.69 -14.24 -15.73
N ALA A 133 -9.32 -13.50 -16.78
CA ALA A 133 -8.84 -14.07 -18.02
C ALA A 133 -7.41 -14.57 -17.88
N ALA A 134 -7.07 -15.61 -18.65
CA ALA A 134 -5.74 -16.19 -18.66
C ALA A 134 -4.63 -15.17 -18.96
N ASN A 135 -4.94 -14.10 -19.71
CA ASN A 135 -3.98 -13.07 -20.08
C ASN A 135 -4.09 -11.73 -19.33
N GLY A 136 -5.08 -11.57 -18.45
CA GLY A 136 -5.28 -10.33 -17.68
C GLY A 136 -4.28 -10.17 -16.53
N ASP A 137 -4.20 -8.95 -16.00
CA ASP A 137 -3.55 -8.67 -14.72
C ASP A 137 -4.54 -8.90 -13.57
N SER A 138 -4.33 -9.96 -12.79
CA SER A 138 -5.16 -10.30 -11.62
C SER A 138 -4.82 -9.49 -10.36
N GLY A 139 -3.92 -8.51 -10.44
CA GLY A 139 -3.48 -7.70 -9.30
C GLY A 139 -2.54 -8.45 -8.35
N LEU A 140 -1.95 -9.56 -8.81
CA LEU A 140 -0.89 -10.28 -8.12
C LEU A 140 0.20 -10.65 -9.11
N GLN A 141 1.39 -10.15 -8.85
CA GLN A 141 2.60 -10.43 -9.62
C GLN A 141 3.66 -11.06 -8.71
N ARG A 142 4.47 -11.96 -9.26
CA ARG A 142 5.70 -12.44 -8.62
C ARG A 142 6.88 -11.75 -9.28
N LEU A 143 7.64 -11.01 -8.49
CA LEU A 143 8.86 -10.33 -8.93
C LEU A 143 10.05 -11.18 -8.50
N SER A 144 10.81 -11.70 -9.46
CA SER A 144 12.12 -12.29 -9.17
C SER A 144 13.16 -11.19 -9.27
N TYR A 145 13.98 -11.04 -8.24
CA TYR A 145 14.95 -9.96 -8.13
C TYR A 145 16.32 -10.48 -7.65
N ARG A 146 17.34 -9.66 -7.91
CA ARG A 146 18.71 -9.86 -7.52
C ARG A 146 19.12 -8.75 -6.57
N VAL A 147 19.82 -9.12 -5.51
CA VAL A 147 20.53 -8.18 -4.62
C VAL A 147 22.01 -8.48 -4.75
N THR A 148 22.79 -7.46 -5.06
CA THR A 148 24.25 -7.53 -5.08
C THR A 148 24.79 -6.55 -4.04
N ALA A 149 25.50 -7.06 -3.04
CA ALA A 149 26.15 -6.26 -2.00
C ALA A 149 27.67 -6.37 -2.15
N THR A 150 28.34 -5.22 -2.26
CA THR A 150 29.79 -5.11 -2.33
C THR A 150 30.34 -4.82 -0.94
N ARG A 151 31.15 -5.72 -0.37
CA ARG A 151 31.82 -5.51 0.92
C ARG A 151 33.27 -5.95 0.86
N SER A 152 34.18 -5.08 1.30
CA SER A 152 35.63 -5.36 1.32
C SER A 152 36.19 -5.83 -0.04
N GLY A 153 35.64 -5.30 -1.14
CA GLY A 153 36.05 -5.64 -2.50
C GLY A 153 35.51 -6.96 -3.05
N GLN A 154 34.58 -7.63 -2.36
CA GLN A 154 33.87 -8.80 -2.86
C GLN A 154 32.37 -8.54 -3.04
N ASP A 155 31.85 -8.97 -4.18
CA ASP A 155 30.43 -8.90 -4.50
C ASP A 155 29.72 -10.20 -4.09
N VAL A 156 28.72 -10.08 -3.23
CA VAL A 156 27.81 -11.16 -2.87
C VAL A 156 26.49 -10.94 -3.59
N THR A 157 26.09 -11.89 -4.44
CA THR A 157 24.86 -11.82 -5.22
C THR A 157 23.87 -12.89 -4.79
N VAL A 158 22.61 -12.50 -4.55
CA VAL A 158 21.53 -13.40 -4.13
C VAL A 158 20.30 -13.18 -5.01
N HIS A 159 19.67 -14.28 -5.42
CA HIS A 159 18.40 -14.28 -6.15
C HIS A 159 17.25 -14.66 -5.21
N ARG A 160 16.15 -13.92 -5.30
CA ARG A 160 14.94 -14.13 -4.51
C ARG A 160 13.71 -13.77 -5.34
N SER A 161 12.54 -14.07 -4.78
CA SER A 161 11.28 -13.59 -5.32
C SER A 161 10.40 -13.02 -4.21
N VAL A 162 9.57 -12.05 -4.58
CA VAL A 162 8.57 -11.44 -3.72
C VAL A 162 7.23 -11.42 -4.44
N LEU A 163 6.15 -11.59 -3.69
CA LEU A 163 4.80 -11.42 -4.20
C LEU A 163 4.42 -9.95 -4.10
N LYS A 164 4.32 -9.30 -5.24
CA LYS A 164 3.81 -7.94 -5.36
C LYS A 164 2.31 -8.01 -5.59
N ARG A 165 1.56 -7.59 -4.59
CA ARG A 165 0.11 -7.39 -4.72
C ARG A 165 -0.12 -5.99 -5.23
N ASN A 166 -1.19 -5.80 -5.99
CA ASN A 166 -1.75 -4.48 -6.15
C ASN A 166 -2.19 -4.01 -4.76
N THR A 167 -1.36 -3.17 -4.14
CA THR A 167 -1.57 -2.58 -2.82
C THR A 167 -2.25 -1.22 -2.91
N SER A 168 -2.68 -0.79 -4.10
CA SER A 168 -3.90 0.03 -4.16
C SER A 168 -4.87 -0.72 -3.27
N PRO A 169 -5.41 -0.13 -2.17
CA PRO A 169 -6.27 -0.81 -1.23
C PRO A 169 -7.17 -1.70 -2.04
N TYR A 170 -6.91 -3.01 -2.05
CA TYR A 170 -7.89 -3.90 -2.62
C TYR A 170 -9.16 -3.48 -1.88
N PRO A 171 -10.27 -3.18 -2.57
CA PRO A 171 -11.50 -2.82 -1.88
C PRO A 171 -11.64 -3.85 -0.78
N GLU A 172 -11.45 -3.44 0.49
CA GLU A 172 -11.44 -4.40 1.58
C GLU A 172 -12.73 -5.17 1.37
N PRO A 173 -12.67 -6.52 1.23
CA PRO A 173 -13.84 -7.28 0.89
C PRO A 173 -14.93 -6.79 1.84
N PRO A 174 -16.05 -6.25 1.30
CA PRO A 174 -17.09 -5.69 2.14
C PRO A 174 -17.41 -6.71 3.21
N PRO A 175 -17.64 -6.28 4.47
CA PRO A 175 -17.99 -7.23 5.51
C PRO A 175 -19.13 -8.12 5.00
N ASP A 176 -19.04 -9.40 5.29
CA ASP A 176 -20.09 -10.33 4.87
C ASP A 176 -21.43 -9.88 5.41
N PRO A 177 -22.50 -9.98 4.59
CA PRO A 177 -23.80 -9.57 5.04
C PRO A 177 -24.15 -10.34 6.33
N PRO A 178 -24.83 -9.71 7.30
CA PRO A 178 -25.29 -10.41 8.49
C PRO A 178 -26.17 -11.61 8.07
N PRO A 179 -26.33 -12.64 8.92
CA PRO A 179 -27.13 -13.82 8.58
C PRO A 179 -28.51 -13.45 7.99
N GLY A 180 -28.80 -13.94 6.79
CA GLY A 180 -30.03 -13.63 6.05
C GLY A 180 -29.98 -12.35 5.19
N GLY A 181 -28.86 -11.63 5.20
CA GLY A 181 -28.60 -10.50 4.30
C GLY A 181 -27.96 -10.93 2.98
N TYR A 182 -28.08 -10.06 1.99
CA TYR A 182 -27.55 -10.21 0.63
C TYR A 182 -26.63 -9.04 0.31
N ARG A 183 -25.74 -9.24 -0.67
CA ARG A 183 -24.84 -8.20 -1.19
C ARG A 183 -25.18 -7.91 -2.65
N CYS A 184 -25.15 -6.63 -3.02
CA CYS A 184 -25.25 -6.17 -4.40
C CYS A 184 -24.21 -5.08 -4.65
N THR A 185 -23.26 -5.34 -5.54
CA THR A 185 -22.36 -4.31 -6.05
C THR A 185 -22.89 -3.78 -7.37
N ILE A 186 -23.10 -2.47 -7.42
CA ILE A 186 -23.59 -1.73 -8.59
C ILE A 186 -22.44 -0.88 -9.12
N SER A 187 -22.01 -1.12 -10.36
CA SER A 187 -20.99 -0.30 -11.02
C SER A 187 -21.64 0.85 -11.82
N ALA A 188 -20.91 1.95 -12.01
CA ALA A 188 -21.38 3.13 -12.75
C ALA A 188 -21.42 2.96 -14.29
N ASP A 189 -21.41 1.73 -14.79
CA ASP A 189 -21.42 1.35 -16.21
C ASP A 189 -22.50 0.30 -16.55
N VAL A 190 -23.24 -0.17 -15.54
CA VAL A 190 -24.18 -1.29 -15.64
C VAL A 190 -25.26 -1.08 -16.72
N VAL A 191 -25.56 0.16 -17.06
CA VAL A 191 -26.35 0.50 -18.25
C VAL A 191 -25.45 1.23 -19.26
N PRO A 192 -25.01 0.54 -20.34
CA PRO A 192 -24.09 1.10 -21.31
C PRO A 192 -24.55 2.42 -21.94
N SER A 193 -25.88 2.57 -22.12
CA SER A 193 -26.52 3.73 -22.76
C SER A 193 -26.72 4.94 -21.85
N GLN A 194 -26.56 4.82 -20.53
CA GLN A 194 -26.74 5.93 -19.60
C GLN A 194 -25.39 6.42 -19.07
N LEU A 195 -25.06 7.69 -19.32
CA LEU A 195 -23.93 8.31 -18.63
C LEU A 195 -24.27 8.42 -17.13
N TYR A 196 -23.28 8.17 -16.27
CA TYR A 196 -23.46 8.13 -14.80
C TYR A 196 -22.46 9.01 -14.05
N THR A 197 -21.49 9.56 -14.76
CA THR A 197 -20.38 10.32 -14.20
C THR A 197 -20.09 11.53 -15.08
N ASN A 198 -19.81 12.66 -14.46
CA ASN A 198 -19.26 13.85 -15.12
C ASN A 198 -18.62 14.73 -14.03
N TRP A 199 -17.73 15.65 -14.40
CA TRP A 199 -17.17 16.64 -13.51
C TRP A 199 -17.27 18.04 -14.13
N VAL A 200 -17.21 19.07 -13.30
CA VAL A 200 -17.40 20.47 -13.71
C VAL A 200 -16.23 21.31 -13.24
N ASN A 201 -15.85 22.30 -14.05
CA ASN A 201 -14.70 23.17 -13.80
C ASN A 201 -15.10 24.64 -13.75
N GLN A 202 -14.80 25.34 -12.65
CA GLN A 202 -15.08 26.76 -12.49
C GLN A 202 -14.22 27.66 -13.38
N THR A 203 -13.11 27.15 -13.89
CA THR A 203 -12.15 27.95 -14.63
C THR A 203 -12.83 28.64 -15.81
N ALA A 204 -12.72 29.97 -15.92
CA ALA A 204 -13.55 30.79 -16.82
C ALA A 204 -13.54 30.31 -18.29
N TRP A 205 -12.42 29.78 -18.78
CA TRP A 205 -12.29 29.25 -20.14
C TRP A 205 -12.85 27.84 -20.34
N ASP A 206 -13.33 27.19 -19.27
CA ASP A 206 -13.76 25.79 -19.23
C ASP A 206 -15.15 25.59 -18.58
N GLN A 207 -15.84 26.67 -18.18
CA GLN A 207 -17.13 26.60 -17.48
C GLN A 207 -18.25 25.95 -18.29
N SER A 208 -18.16 25.99 -19.62
CA SER A 208 -19.16 25.44 -20.53
C SER A 208 -18.82 24.03 -21.01
N THR A 209 -17.63 23.52 -20.67
CA THR A 209 -17.14 22.21 -21.10
C THR A 209 -17.88 21.10 -20.38
N VAL A 210 -18.19 20.03 -21.12
CA VAL A 210 -18.82 18.82 -20.61
C VAL A 210 -17.78 17.70 -20.61
N HIS A 211 -17.50 17.16 -19.44
CA HIS A 211 -16.43 16.17 -19.23
C HIS A 211 -16.93 14.72 -19.10
N SER A 212 -18.16 14.43 -19.51
CA SER A 212 -18.77 13.10 -19.34
C SER A 212 -18.11 11.97 -20.14
N SER A 213 -17.24 12.31 -21.09
CA SER A 213 -16.43 11.37 -21.87
C SER A 213 -15.08 11.03 -21.25
N ASP A 214 -14.59 11.86 -20.33
CA ASP A 214 -13.25 11.75 -19.75
C ASP A 214 -13.14 10.45 -18.95
N ASP A 215 -12.00 9.78 -19.00
CA ASP A 215 -11.74 8.51 -18.30
C ASP A 215 -11.47 8.69 -16.79
N HIS A 216 -11.48 9.94 -16.34
CA HIS A 216 -11.26 10.38 -14.97
C HIS A 216 -12.22 11.51 -14.60
N MET A 217 -12.28 11.80 -13.30
CA MET A 217 -13.07 12.84 -12.68
C MET A 217 -12.23 13.57 -11.67
N ASP A 218 -12.15 14.89 -11.80
CA ASP A 218 -11.28 15.73 -10.99
C ASP A 218 -12.02 16.40 -9.83
N ILE A 219 -11.31 16.48 -8.70
CA ILE A 219 -11.69 17.29 -7.55
C ILE A 219 -10.47 18.10 -7.15
N LEU A 220 -10.63 19.43 -7.16
CA LEU A 220 -9.53 20.35 -6.92
C LEU A 220 -10.06 21.71 -6.47
N TYR A 221 -9.33 22.35 -5.55
CA TYR A 221 -9.44 23.76 -5.25
C TYR A 221 -8.07 24.44 -5.33
N LEU A 222 -7.98 25.35 -6.28
CA LEU A 222 -6.92 26.33 -6.36
C LEU A 222 -7.55 27.71 -6.18
N ASN A 223 -6.75 28.70 -5.75
CA ASN A 223 -7.24 30.07 -5.62
C ASN A 223 -7.86 30.56 -6.95
N GLY A 224 -9.20 30.65 -6.98
CA GLY A 224 -9.99 31.05 -8.17
C GLY A 224 -10.50 29.92 -9.08
N THR A 225 -10.14 28.65 -8.83
CA THR A 225 -10.58 27.50 -9.63
C THR A 225 -11.06 26.35 -8.74
N ARG A 226 -12.25 25.81 -9.04
CA ARG A 226 -12.84 24.65 -8.38
C ARG A 226 -13.21 23.58 -9.39
N ARG A 227 -13.03 22.32 -9.00
CA ARG A 227 -13.53 21.15 -9.74
C ARG A 227 -14.38 20.30 -8.83
N PHE A 228 -15.58 19.92 -9.30
CA PHE A 228 -16.47 19.00 -8.60
C PHE A 228 -16.81 17.83 -9.49
N SER A 229 -16.95 16.67 -8.88
CA SER A 229 -17.33 15.44 -9.57
C SER A 229 -18.74 15.04 -9.21
N TYR A 230 -19.48 14.48 -10.16
CA TYR A 230 -20.85 14.00 -10.00
C TYR A 230 -20.91 12.53 -10.38
N VAL A 231 -21.47 11.72 -9.50
CA VAL A 231 -21.63 10.28 -9.68
C VAL A 231 -23.04 9.86 -9.30
N TRP A 232 -23.66 9.03 -10.13
CA TRP A 232 -24.97 8.46 -9.85
C TRP A 232 -24.95 6.96 -10.16
N PHE A 233 -25.68 6.18 -9.36
CA PHE A 233 -25.92 4.77 -9.57
C PHE A 233 -27.40 4.54 -9.68
N LYS A 234 -27.84 3.69 -10.63
CA LYS A 234 -29.22 3.21 -10.65
C LYS A 234 -29.43 2.34 -9.40
N VAL A 235 -30.21 2.84 -8.44
CA VAL A 235 -30.55 2.16 -7.18
C VAL A 235 -32.06 1.97 -7.11
N ASP A 236 -32.54 0.81 -7.57
CA ASP A 236 -33.93 0.39 -7.56
C ASP A 236 -34.04 -1.15 -7.57
N SER A 237 -35.25 -1.70 -7.56
CA SER A 237 -35.46 -3.16 -7.54
C SER A 237 -34.94 -3.90 -8.77
N SER A 238 -34.68 -3.19 -9.87
CA SER A 238 -34.12 -3.69 -11.13
C SER A 238 -32.62 -3.48 -11.27
N SER A 239 -31.95 -2.87 -10.28
CA SER A 239 -30.49 -2.72 -10.26
C SER A 239 -29.82 -4.08 -10.38
N VAL A 240 -29.00 -4.25 -11.42
CA VAL A 240 -28.22 -5.47 -11.65
C VAL A 240 -26.99 -5.47 -10.76
N CYS A 241 -26.78 -6.58 -10.06
CA CYS A 241 -25.64 -6.76 -9.17
C CYS A 241 -24.48 -7.45 -9.90
N ASN A 242 -23.25 -7.03 -9.66
CA ASN A 242 -22.07 -7.68 -10.21
C ASN A 242 -21.92 -9.14 -9.74
N GLU A 243 -22.45 -9.46 -8.57
CA GLU A 243 -22.54 -10.82 -8.02
C GLU A 243 -23.58 -11.70 -8.74
N GLY A 244 -24.39 -11.11 -9.63
CA GLY A 244 -25.51 -11.75 -10.31
C GLY A 244 -26.85 -11.42 -9.67
N GLY A 245 -27.91 -11.44 -10.49
CA GLY A 245 -29.27 -11.10 -10.07
C GLY A 245 -29.54 -9.60 -9.97
N THR A 246 -30.57 -9.23 -9.21
CA THR A 246 -30.96 -7.84 -8.97
C THR A 246 -31.14 -7.56 -7.48
N LEU A 247 -31.17 -6.27 -7.10
CA LEU A 247 -31.44 -5.82 -5.73
C LEU A 247 -32.81 -6.32 -5.22
N GLY A 248 -33.77 -6.59 -6.11
CA GLY A 248 -35.10 -7.10 -5.78
C GLY A 248 -36.01 -6.04 -5.17
N ALA A 249 -37.31 -6.30 -5.06
CA ALA A 249 -38.29 -5.36 -4.50
C ALA A 249 -38.49 -5.55 -2.99
N GLY A 250 -38.91 -4.49 -2.29
CA GLY A 250 -39.29 -4.54 -0.88
C GLY A 250 -38.14 -4.76 0.11
N ARG A 251 -36.89 -4.53 -0.31
CA ARG A 251 -35.71 -4.75 0.53
C ARG A 251 -35.45 -3.60 1.49
N THR A 252 -34.85 -3.93 2.62
CA THR A 252 -34.28 -2.94 3.54
C THR A 252 -32.78 -2.85 3.33
N ILE A 253 -32.27 -1.65 3.08
CA ILE A 253 -30.84 -1.38 2.98
C ILE A 253 -30.24 -1.35 4.39
N LEU A 254 -29.23 -2.19 4.62
CA LEU A 254 -28.57 -2.35 5.91
C LEU A 254 -27.28 -1.53 5.99
N SER A 255 -26.53 -1.49 4.89
CA SER A 255 -25.33 -0.67 4.76
C SER A 255 -25.08 -0.32 3.29
N ALA A 256 -24.39 0.79 3.08
CA ALA A 256 -23.92 1.21 1.78
C ALA A 256 -22.46 1.69 1.87
N ARG A 257 -21.67 1.31 0.86
CA ARG A 257 -20.26 1.62 0.74
C ARG A 257 -19.95 2.07 -0.69
N LEU A 258 -19.45 3.29 -0.84
CA LEU A 258 -18.97 3.81 -2.13
C LEU A 258 -17.46 3.57 -2.24
N GLN A 259 -17.03 3.01 -3.37
CA GLN A 259 -15.63 2.71 -3.68
C GLN A 259 -15.19 3.52 -4.90
N LEU A 260 -14.08 4.25 -4.76
CA LEU A 260 -13.52 5.12 -5.80
C LEU A 260 -12.04 4.77 -5.99
N TYR A 261 -11.59 4.54 -7.22
CA TYR A 261 -10.15 4.40 -7.51
C TYR A 261 -9.53 5.78 -7.76
N THR A 262 -8.81 6.28 -6.77
CA THR A 262 -8.35 7.67 -6.68
C THR A 262 -6.84 7.79 -6.82
N PHE A 263 -6.36 8.92 -7.34
CA PHE A 263 -4.95 9.26 -7.48
C PHE A 263 -4.79 10.78 -7.28
N ASN A 264 -3.65 11.21 -6.72
CA ASN A 264 -3.41 12.62 -6.41
C ASN A 264 -3.11 13.41 -7.71
N ILE A 265 -3.62 14.65 -7.83
CA ILE A 265 -3.43 15.49 -9.04
C ILE A 265 -2.80 16.85 -8.80
N GLY A 266 -2.44 17.18 -7.56
CA GLY A 266 -1.74 18.42 -7.27
C GLY A 266 -2.22 19.14 -6.02
N GLY A 267 -1.35 19.96 -5.46
CA GLY A 267 -1.51 20.68 -4.19
C GLY A 267 -0.21 20.63 -3.40
N LEU A 268 0.07 21.63 -2.55
CA LEU A 268 1.28 21.64 -1.73
C LEU A 268 1.33 20.40 -0.81
N PRO A 269 2.53 19.86 -0.51
CA PRO A 269 2.74 18.44 -0.22
C PRO A 269 2.32 17.96 1.17
N ALA A 270 1.45 18.67 1.90
CA ALA A 270 1.06 18.25 3.24
C ALA A 270 -0.45 18.05 3.34
N CYS A 271 -0.89 16.79 3.18
CA CYS A 271 -2.03 16.27 3.91
C CYS A 271 -1.69 16.29 5.41
N GLY A 272 -1.78 17.47 6.03
CA GLY A 272 -1.90 17.55 7.48
C GLY A 272 -3.32 17.16 7.89
N ALA A 273 -3.58 17.02 9.20
CA ALA A 273 -4.87 16.59 9.77
C ALA A 273 -6.13 17.37 9.29
N ASN A 274 -5.96 18.47 8.55
CA ASN A 274 -7.02 19.39 8.14
C ASN A 274 -7.18 19.60 6.62
N SER A 275 -6.27 19.12 5.76
CA SER A 275 -6.20 19.57 4.34
C SER A 275 -6.65 18.57 3.26
N CYS A 276 -6.99 17.31 3.60
CA CYS A 276 -7.35 16.26 2.63
C CYS A 276 -8.79 15.75 2.79
N TRP A 277 -9.67 16.64 3.27
CA TRP A 277 -11.07 16.31 3.52
C TRP A 277 -11.94 16.64 2.31
N HIS A 278 -12.77 15.67 1.96
CA HIS A 278 -13.75 15.78 0.89
C HIS A 278 -15.14 15.48 1.43
N ALA A 279 -16.14 16.01 0.74
CA ALA A 279 -17.54 15.83 1.07
C ALA A 279 -18.25 15.14 -0.09
N LEU A 280 -18.91 14.04 0.23
CA LEU A 280 -19.90 13.37 -0.62
C LEU A 280 -21.29 13.89 -0.23
N GLU A 281 -21.95 14.59 -1.14
CA GLU A 281 -23.22 15.26 -0.90
C GLU A 281 -24.30 14.66 -1.80
N LYS A 282 -25.44 14.29 -1.21
CA LYS A 282 -26.63 13.92 -1.97
C LYS A 282 -27.06 15.08 -2.87
N VAL A 283 -27.32 14.78 -4.13
CA VAL A 283 -27.91 15.72 -5.08
C VAL A 283 -29.42 15.54 -5.06
N ASN A 284 -30.16 16.63 -4.88
CA ASN A 284 -31.63 16.61 -4.75
C ASN A 284 -32.36 17.07 -6.03
N ALA A 285 -31.62 17.44 -7.08
CA ALA A 285 -32.19 17.85 -8.35
C ALA A 285 -31.64 17.02 -9.51
N SER A 286 -32.49 16.75 -10.50
CA SER A 286 -32.10 16.03 -11.72
C SER A 286 -30.96 16.72 -12.45
N TRP A 287 -30.02 15.93 -12.94
CA TRP A 287 -28.96 16.39 -13.84
C TRP A 287 -28.74 15.38 -14.95
N ASN A 288 -28.27 15.89 -16.08
CA ASN A 288 -27.88 15.07 -17.21
C ASN A 288 -26.36 15.15 -17.39
N PRO A 289 -25.63 14.04 -17.20
CA PRO A 289 -24.19 14.02 -17.41
C PRO A 289 -23.77 14.51 -18.80
N SER A 290 -24.55 14.29 -19.86
CA SER A 290 -24.17 14.70 -21.23
C SER A 290 -24.20 16.22 -21.47
N THR A 291 -24.80 16.98 -20.56
CA THR A 291 -24.93 18.44 -20.68
C THR A 291 -24.39 19.17 -19.46
N LEU A 292 -24.09 18.45 -18.38
CA LEU A 292 -23.63 19.01 -17.12
C LEU A 292 -22.29 19.74 -17.31
N ASN A 293 -22.26 21.00 -16.91
CA ASN A 293 -21.10 21.87 -16.89
C ASN A 293 -21.20 22.79 -15.65
N TRP A 294 -20.23 23.69 -15.47
CA TRP A 294 -20.20 24.55 -14.30
C TRP A 294 -21.45 25.43 -14.16
N ASN A 295 -21.97 25.91 -15.29
CA ASN A 295 -23.04 26.91 -15.35
C ASN A 295 -24.44 26.32 -15.10
N ASN A 296 -24.65 25.02 -15.33
CA ASN A 296 -25.96 24.37 -15.20
C ASN A 296 -25.99 23.25 -14.16
N GLN A 297 -25.00 23.18 -13.28
CA GLN A 297 -24.94 22.16 -12.26
C GLN A 297 -26.13 22.24 -11.28
N PRO A 298 -26.64 21.08 -10.80
CA PRO A 298 -27.86 21.03 -9.97
C PRO A 298 -27.65 21.56 -8.55
N CYS A 299 -26.40 21.71 -8.13
CA CYS A 299 -26.03 22.21 -6.82
C CYS A 299 -25.64 23.70 -6.91
N PRO A 300 -25.74 24.48 -5.82
CA PRO A 300 -25.29 25.87 -5.82
C PRO A 300 -23.81 25.98 -6.23
N GLY A 301 -23.53 26.78 -7.27
CA GLY A 301 -22.20 27.01 -7.84
C GLY A 301 -21.69 28.46 -7.71
N SER A 302 -22.28 29.27 -6.83
CA SER A 302 -22.01 30.71 -6.78
C SER A 302 -20.53 31.02 -6.54
N GLY A 303 -19.99 32.05 -7.19
CA GLY A 303 -18.60 32.53 -7.05
C GLY A 303 -18.19 33.03 -5.64
N ALA A 304 -18.93 32.66 -4.61
CA ALA A 304 -18.55 32.85 -3.22
C ALA A 304 -17.42 31.90 -2.83
N ILE A 305 -16.56 32.36 -1.93
CA ILE A 305 -15.52 31.55 -1.29
C ILE A 305 -16.14 30.35 -0.54
N TRP A 306 -17.40 30.49 -0.11
CA TRP A 306 -18.16 29.50 0.65
C TRP A 306 -19.29 28.98 -0.22
N LEU A 307 -19.24 27.69 -0.58
CA LEU A 307 -20.32 27.08 -1.34
C LEU A 307 -21.31 26.40 -0.41
N PRO A 308 -22.62 26.65 -0.58
CA PRO A 308 -23.63 25.86 0.10
C PRO A 308 -23.50 24.37 -0.25
N SER A 309 -23.89 23.52 0.70
CA SER A 309 -24.07 22.09 0.46
C SER A 309 -25.07 21.87 -0.69
N CYS A 310 -24.88 20.81 -1.47
CA CYS A 310 -25.89 20.37 -2.44
C CYS A 310 -27.15 19.80 -1.75
N ARG A 311 -27.03 19.48 -0.46
CA ARG A 311 -28.13 18.95 0.34
C ARG A 311 -29.07 20.06 0.77
N SER A 312 -30.34 19.92 0.41
CA SER A 312 -31.42 20.81 0.88
C SER A 312 -32.13 20.31 2.15
N ASP A 313 -31.73 19.15 2.68
CA ASP A 313 -32.31 18.51 3.87
C ASP A 313 -31.65 18.95 5.20
N GLY A 314 -30.73 19.91 5.14
CA GLY A 314 -30.01 20.44 6.31
C GLY A 314 -28.98 19.49 6.92
N GLN A 315 -28.77 18.30 6.34
CA GLN A 315 -27.73 17.39 6.80
C GLN A 315 -26.37 17.77 6.17
N PRO A 316 -25.25 17.56 6.88
CA PRO A 316 -23.93 17.67 6.26
C PRO A 316 -23.75 16.59 5.18
N GLY A 317 -22.85 16.78 4.22
CA GLY A 317 -22.31 15.67 3.41
C GLY A 317 -21.49 14.67 4.21
N VAL A 318 -21.23 13.49 3.64
CA VAL A 318 -20.35 12.48 4.24
C VAL A 318 -18.92 12.93 4.05
N LEU A 319 -18.23 13.18 5.15
CA LEU A 319 -16.81 13.52 5.13
C LEU A 319 -15.96 12.27 4.98
N PHE A 320 -14.99 12.34 4.10
CA PHE A 320 -13.96 11.32 3.95
C PHE A 320 -12.61 11.98 3.70
N GLU A 321 -11.54 11.32 4.15
CA GLU A 321 -10.18 11.78 3.95
C GLU A 321 -9.58 11.05 2.75
N HIS A 322 -9.00 11.82 1.82
CA HIS A 322 -8.13 11.24 0.80
C HIS A 322 -6.80 10.88 1.46
N GLY A 323 -6.67 9.61 1.85
CA GLY A 323 -5.55 9.06 2.63
C GLY A 323 -4.19 8.99 1.94
N THR A 324 -3.80 10.00 1.15
CA THR A 324 -2.41 10.16 0.73
C THR A 324 -1.62 10.78 1.87
N GLY A 325 -0.59 10.11 2.35
CA GLY A 325 0.44 10.79 3.14
C GLY A 325 1.03 11.95 2.34
N ALA A 326 1.75 12.85 3.01
CA ALA A 326 2.53 13.87 2.33
C ALA A 326 3.38 13.23 1.21
N LEU A 327 3.27 13.74 -0.03
CA LEU A 327 4.00 13.29 -1.23
C LEU A 327 3.60 11.91 -1.82
N ASP A 328 2.52 11.30 -1.37
CA ASP A 328 2.05 10.03 -1.92
C ASP A 328 1.12 10.25 -3.13
N TRP A 329 1.60 9.89 -4.33
CA TRP A 329 0.87 9.99 -5.60
C TRP A 329 0.28 8.65 -6.06
N SER A 330 0.44 7.59 -5.26
CA SER A 330 0.03 6.26 -5.69
C SER A 330 -1.49 6.17 -5.80
N PRO A 331 -2.00 5.45 -6.82
CA PRO A 331 -3.42 5.17 -6.90
C PRO A 331 -3.88 4.32 -5.71
N ARG A 332 -5.14 4.50 -5.29
CA ARG A 332 -5.74 3.77 -4.18
C ARG A 332 -7.25 3.67 -4.29
N TYR A 333 -7.88 2.65 -3.72
CA TYR A 333 -9.32 2.70 -3.50
C TYR A 333 -9.63 3.49 -2.23
N GLN A 334 -10.43 4.56 -2.39
CA GLN A 334 -11.11 5.21 -1.29
C GLN A 334 -12.42 4.51 -1.02
N VAL A 335 -12.66 4.26 0.26
CA VAL A 335 -13.89 3.63 0.74
C VAL A 335 -14.63 4.66 1.59
N ILE A 336 -15.85 4.98 1.16
CA ILE A 336 -16.73 5.89 1.86
C ILE A 336 -17.88 5.06 2.41
N GLU A 337 -17.94 4.94 3.73
CA GLU A 337 -18.98 4.21 4.45
C GLU A 337 -19.45 5.05 5.64
N ALA A 338 -20.73 5.39 5.63
CA ALA A 338 -21.34 6.19 6.68
C ALA A 338 -22.84 5.88 6.81
N PRO A 339 -23.43 6.04 8.01
CA PRO A 339 -24.88 5.91 8.20
C PRO A 339 -25.69 6.78 7.24
N MET A 340 -25.18 7.98 6.93
CA MET A 340 -25.84 8.90 6.03
C MET A 340 -25.79 8.46 4.56
N LEU A 341 -24.70 7.83 4.11
CA LEU A 341 -24.66 7.20 2.78
C LEU A 341 -25.71 6.07 2.70
N THR A 342 -25.84 5.28 3.77
CA THR A 342 -26.85 4.22 3.86
C THR A 342 -28.27 4.79 3.78
N ALA A 343 -28.53 5.90 4.48
CA ALA A 343 -29.82 6.61 4.43
C ALA A 343 -30.10 7.19 3.03
N ASP A 344 -29.10 7.75 2.35
CA ASP A 344 -29.23 8.24 0.98
C ASP A 344 -29.60 7.11 0.02
N VAL A 345 -28.89 5.98 0.09
CA VAL A 345 -29.18 4.78 -0.74
C VAL A 345 -30.57 4.22 -0.45
N GLN A 346 -30.98 4.13 0.82
CA GLN A 346 -32.34 3.72 1.19
C GLN A 346 -33.40 4.67 0.62
N SER A 347 -33.15 5.98 0.65
CA SER A 347 -34.04 7.00 0.08
C SER A 347 -34.16 6.87 -1.43
N PHE A 348 -33.04 6.62 -2.12
CA PHE A 348 -33.01 6.40 -3.57
C PHE A 348 -33.72 5.11 -3.97
N TYR A 349 -33.49 4.03 -3.24
CA TYR A 349 -34.18 2.76 -3.45
C TYR A 349 -35.69 2.88 -3.28
N ALA A 350 -36.15 3.64 -2.28
CA ALA A 350 -37.56 3.87 -2.03
C ALA A 350 -38.21 4.80 -3.08
N ASN A 351 -37.46 5.71 -3.69
CA ASN A 351 -37.96 6.71 -4.64
C ASN A 351 -37.06 6.81 -5.88
N PRO A 352 -37.01 5.75 -6.71
CA PRO A 352 -36.01 5.62 -7.77
C PRO A 352 -36.14 6.67 -8.87
N SER A 353 -37.34 7.22 -9.09
CA SER A 353 -37.58 8.34 -10.01
C SER A 353 -36.91 9.66 -9.58
N THR A 354 -36.46 9.75 -8.33
CA THR A 354 -35.82 10.93 -7.74
C THR A 354 -34.36 10.70 -7.35
N ASN A 355 -33.76 9.59 -7.79
CA ASN A 355 -32.36 9.32 -7.53
C ASN A 355 -31.49 10.15 -8.47
N TYR A 356 -30.84 11.16 -7.91
CA TYR A 356 -29.93 12.05 -8.63
C TYR A 356 -28.47 11.86 -8.16
N GLY A 357 -28.15 10.80 -7.43
CA GLY A 357 -26.77 10.51 -7.04
C GLY A 357 -26.12 11.55 -6.11
N TRP A 358 -24.82 11.74 -6.29
CA TRP A 358 -23.95 12.48 -5.37
C TRP A 358 -23.00 13.44 -6.09
N ARG A 359 -22.72 14.57 -5.43
CA ARG A 359 -21.63 15.48 -5.73
C ARG A 359 -20.46 15.17 -4.79
N ILE A 360 -19.27 15.06 -5.35
CA ILE A 360 -18.02 15.00 -4.60
C ILE A 360 -17.28 16.30 -4.82
N ARG A 361 -16.90 16.93 -3.71
CA ARG A 361 -16.11 18.15 -3.69
C ARG A 361 -15.16 18.11 -2.52
N GLU A 362 -14.28 19.09 -2.47
CA GLU A 362 -13.51 19.33 -1.26
C GLU A 362 -14.41 19.86 -0.15
N ALA A 363 -14.18 19.35 1.07
CA ALA A 363 -14.84 19.83 2.29
C ALA A 363 -14.24 21.17 2.78
N CYS A 364 -13.19 21.62 2.11
CA CYS A 364 -12.42 22.80 2.34
C CYS A 364 -13.17 24.09 2.00
N ASP A 365 -14.11 24.46 2.87
CA ASP A 365 -14.76 25.77 2.75
C ASP A 365 -14.09 26.82 3.64
N GLY A 366 -13.41 26.41 4.73
CA GLY A 366 -12.82 27.26 5.79
C GLY A 366 -13.64 27.22 7.09
N ALA A 367 -13.33 28.07 8.08
CA ALA A 367 -13.96 28.06 9.42
C ALA A 367 -15.48 28.33 9.49
N ALA A 368 -16.11 28.88 8.46
CA ALA A 368 -17.54 29.23 8.42
C ALA A 368 -18.39 28.34 7.48
N GLY A 369 -17.79 27.30 6.90
CA GLY A 369 -18.44 26.44 5.92
C GLY A 369 -19.15 25.26 6.56
N PRO A 370 -20.00 24.54 5.79
CA PRO A 370 -20.82 23.43 6.31
C PRO A 370 -20.02 22.28 6.95
N TYR A 371 -18.71 22.19 6.67
CA TYR A 371 -17.85 21.09 7.10
C TYR A 371 -16.84 21.47 8.17
N ASN A 372 -16.68 22.76 8.48
CA ASN A 372 -15.68 23.27 9.44
C ASN A 372 -14.27 22.66 9.24
N LYS A 373 -13.86 22.48 7.98
CA LYS A 373 -12.52 22.00 7.63
C LYS A 373 -11.67 23.18 7.18
N ALA A 374 -10.55 23.36 7.88
CA ALA A 374 -9.61 24.44 7.60
C ALA A 374 -8.68 24.03 6.46
N CYS A 375 -8.71 24.79 5.37
CA CYS A 375 -7.84 24.54 4.23
C CYS A 375 -7.04 25.79 3.92
N GLY A 376 -5.81 25.57 3.42
CA GLY A 376 -4.93 26.66 3.02
C GLY A 376 -5.43 27.37 1.77
N THR A 377 -4.56 28.17 1.15
CA THR A 377 -4.83 28.84 -0.13
C THR A 377 -4.93 27.89 -1.33
N ALA A 378 -4.58 26.62 -1.14
CA ALA A 378 -4.72 25.51 -2.07
C ALA A 378 -4.84 24.21 -1.28
N THR A 379 -5.46 23.21 -1.89
CA THR A 379 -5.64 21.87 -1.33
C THR A 379 -5.05 20.83 -2.28
N PRO A 380 -4.62 19.68 -1.75
CA PRO A 380 -4.34 18.50 -2.55
C PRO A 380 -5.65 18.00 -3.17
N GLY A 381 -5.81 18.27 -4.46
CA GLY A 381 -6.86 17.68 -5.28
C GLY A 381 -6.58 16.21 -5.56
N PHE A 382 -7.64 15.45 -5.78
CA PHE A 382 -7.52 14.09 -6.27
C PHE A 382 -8.42 13.90 -7.49
N GLN A 383 -8.01 12.99 -8.34
CA GLN A 383 -8.84 12.50 -9.42
C GLN A 383 -9.20 11.05 -9.17
N PHE A 384 -10.27 10.58 -9.78
CA PHE A 384 -10.66 9.19 -9.72
C PHE A 384 -11.24 8.74 -11.05
N ARG A 385 -11.25 7.43 -11.31
CA ARG A 385 -11.78 6.93 -12.59
C ARG A 385 -13.24 7.28 -12.78
N SER A 386 -13.60 7.58 -14.02
CA SER A 386 -14.99 7.75 -14.44
C SER A 386 -15.60 6.40 -14.87
N ARG A 387 -16.84 6.43 -15.36
CA ARG A 387 -17.45 5.26 -16.00
C ARG A 387 -16.74 4.82 -17.29
N THR A 388 -16.04 5.73 -17.98
CA THR A 388 -15.44 5.46 -19.31
C THR A 388 -14.04 4.87 -19.20
N ALA A 389 -13.49 4.78 -17.98
CA ALA A 389 -12.21 4.13 -17.72
C ALA A 389 -12.17 2.72 -18.33
N SER A 390 -11.09 2.38 -19.04
CA SER A 390 -10.94 1.08 -19.72
C SER A 390 -10.97 -0.10 -18.75
N ASN A 391 -10.40 0.06 -17.56
CA ASN A 391 -10.43 -0.93 -16.49
C ASN A 391 -11.75 -0.84 -15.71
N ALA A 392 -12.65 -1.80 -15.94
CA ALA A 392 -13.97 -1.84 -15.30
C ALA A 392 -13.93 -1.93 -13.77
N ILE A 393 -12.85 -2.47 -13.19
CA ILE A 393 -12.72 -2.63 -11.74
C ILE A 393 -12.34 -1.32 -11.04
N GLU A 394 -11.65 -0.43 -11.75
CA GLU A 394 -11.27 0.88 -11.23
C GLU A 394 -12.43 1.89 -11.28
N ARG A 395 -13.52 1.59 -12.01
CA ARG A 395 -14.69 2.46 -12.10
C ARG A 395 -15.36 2.66 -10.72
N PRO A 396 -16.14 3.74 -10.52
CA PRO A 396 -16.90 3.92 -9.28
C PRO A 396 -17.86 2.76 -9.04
N ARG A 397 -17.91 2.25 -7.80
CA ARG A 397 -18.77 1.13 -7.39
C ARG A 397 -19.52 1.44 -6.10
N LEU A 398 -20.81 1.14 -6.08
CA LEU A 398 -21.64 1.21 -4.88
C LEU A 398 -21.93 -0.23 -4.41
N VAL A 399 -21.42 -0.58 -3.24
CA VAL A 399 -21.71 -1.86 -2.59
C VAL A 399 -22.85 -1.64 -1.60
N VAL A 400 -23.89 -2.45 -1.72
CA VAL A 400 -25.10 -2.39 -0.90
C VAL A 400 -25.32 -3.73 -0.23
N THR A 401 -25.54 -3.71 1.09
CA THR A 401 -26.01 -4.88 1.84
C THR A 401 -27.47 -4.68 2.20
N TYR A 402 -28.30 -5.70 2.00
CA TYR A 402 -29.75 -5.60 2.15
C TYR A 402 -30.37 -6.88 2.69
N LYS A 403 -31.63 -6.81 3.15
CA LYS A 403 -32.45 -7.98 3.52
C LYS A 403 -33.86 -7.87 2.99
#